data_AF-A0A367LY53-F1
#
_entry.id   AF-A0A367LY53-F1
#
_cell.length_a   1.000
_cell.length_b   1.000
_cell.length_c   1.000
_cell.angle_alpha   90.00
_cell.angle_beta   90.00
_cell.angle_gamma   90.00
#
_symmetry.space_group_name_H-M   'P 1'
#
loop_
_entity.id
_entity.type
_entity.pdbx_description
1 polymer ?
#
loop_
_entity_poly.entity_id
_entity_poly.type
_entity_poly.pdbx_seq_one_letter_code
_entity_poly.pdbx_strand_id
1 'polypeptide(L)'
;VEALLRWQHPLHGFVPPDLFIPLAEQNGSIFSIGEWVLDQACRQLREWHDQGFDDLRMAVNLSTVQLHHNALPRVVSNLLQVYRLPARSLELEVTETGLMEDISTAAQHLLSLRRAGALIAIDDFGTGYS
;
A
#
# COMPACT_ATOMS: atom_id res chain seq x y z
N VAL A 1 -1.01 5.72 11.55
CA VAL A 1 -2.15 6.26 10.78
C VAL A 1 -2.24 5.49 9.48
N GLU A 2 -3.42 5.40 8.89
CA GLU A 2 -3.66 4.58 7.71
C GLU A 2 -4.13 5.46 6.53
N ALA A 3 -3.57 5.21 5.35
CA ALA A 3 -3.96 5.85 4.11
C ALA A 3 -5.10 5.07 3.45
N LEU A 4 -6.30 5.63 3.51
CA LEU A 4 -7.49 5.06 2.89
C LEU A 4 -7.84 5.80 1.59
N LEU A 5 -7.81 5.06 0.48
CA LEU A 5 -8.15 5.61 -0.83
C LEU A 5 -9.62 6.02 -0.87
N ARG A 6 -9.91 7.19 -1.44
CA ARG A 6 -11.27 7.71 -1.61
C ARG A 6 -11.43 8.28 -3.00
N TRP A 7 -12.46 7.84 -3.71
CA TRP A 7 -12.78 8.38 -5.03
C TRP A 7 -14.01 9.29 -4.96
N GLN A 8 -13.84 10.56 -5.32
CA GLN A 8 -14.93 11.51 -5.53
C GLN A 8 -15.16 11.65 -7.04
N HIS A 9 -16.19 10.98 -7.55
CA HIS A 9 -16.57 11.02 -8.95
C HIS A 9 -17.45 12.24 -9.24
N PRO A 10 -17.20 13.01 -10.33
CA PRO A 10 -17.93 14.24 -10.62
C PRO A 10 -19.45 14.05 -10.79
N LEU A 11 -19.90 12.87 -11.21
CA LEU A 11 -21.33 12.56 -11.41
C LEU A 11 -21.91 11.60 -10.37
N HIS A 12 -21.07 10.81 -9.70
CA HIS A 12 -21.53 9.73 -8.81
C HIS A 12 -21.24 10.03 -7.33
N GLY A 13 -20.60 11.16 -7.03
CA GLY A 13 -20.20 11.50 -5.67
C GLY A 13 -19.13 10.53 -5.15
N PHE A 14 -19.23 10.17 -3.87
CA PHE A 14 -18.30 9.22 -3.27
C PHE A 14 -18.51 7.81 -3.83
N VAL A 15 -17.44 7.26 -4.42
CA VAL A 15 -17.40 5.87 -4.88
C VAL A 15 -16.53 5.06 -3.92
N PRO A 16 -17.08 4.02 -3.27
CA PRO A 16 -16.36 3.23 -2.29
C PRO A 16 -15.23 2.41 -2.93
N PRO A 17 -14.10 2.19 -2.22
CA PRO A 17 -12.99 1.35 -2.66
C PRO A 17 -13.40 -0.01 -3.22
N ASP A 18 -14.29 -0.70 -2.52
CA ASP A 18 -14.77 -2.04 -2.89
C ASP A 18 -15.42 -2.11 -4.27
N LEU A 19 -15.90 -0.97 -4.80
CA LEU A 19 -16.50 -0.92 -6.13
C LEU A 19 -15.44 -0.74 -7.23
N PHE A 20 -14.43 0.10 -7.01
CA PHE A 20 -13.50 0.49 -8.08
C PHE A 20 -12.15 -0.23 -8.03
N ILE A 21 -11.70 -0.72 -6.87
CA ILE A 21 -10.45 -1.47 -6.75
C ILE A 21 -10.49 -2.74 -7.62
N PRO A 22 -11.55 -3.58 -7.58
CA PRO A 22 -11.60 -4.77 -8.44
C PRO A 22 -11.56 -4.43 -9.93
N LEU A 23 -12.17 -3.31 -10.34
CA LEU A 23 -12.14 -2.84 -11.72
C LEU A 23 -10.73 -2.36 -12.12
N ALA A 24 -10.06 -1.63 -11.22
CA ALA A 24 -8.70 -1.17 -11.42
C ALA A 24 -7.71 -2.33 -11.51
N GLU A 25 -7.93 -3.41 -10.76
CA GLU A 25 -7.13 -4.64 -10.88
C GLU A 25 -7.32 -5.30 -12.24
N GLN A 26 -8.58 -5.47 -12.67
CA GLN A 26 -8.90 -6.10 -13.95
C GLN A 26 -8.35 -5.35 -15.17
N ASN A 27 -8.31 -4.02 -15.11
CA ASN A 27 -7.82 -3.20 -16.22
C ASN A 27 -6.36 -2.73 -16.07
N GLY A 28 -5.67 -3.16 -15.01
CA GLY A 28 -4.27 -2.82 -14.72
C GLY A 28 -4.05 -1.40 -14.18
N SER A 29 -5.07 -0.56 -14.05
CA SER A 29 -4.93 0.79 -13.47
C SER A 29 -4.53 0.76 -12.00
N ILE A 30 -4.71 -0.38 -11.31
CA ILE A 30 -4.34 -0.56 -9.90
C ILE A 30 -2.85 -0.27 -9.66
N PHE A 31 -1.97 -0.54 -10.63
CA PHE A 31 -0.54 -0.26 -10.50
C PHE A 31 -0.28 1.25 -10.44
N SER A 32 -0.87 2.01 -11.37
CA SER A 32 -0.74 3.47 -11.42
C SER A 32 -1.38 4.14 -10.21
N ILE A 33 -2.55 3.66 -9.80
CA ILE A 33 -3.23 4.12 -8.58
C ILE A 33 -2.36 3.84 -7.36
N GLY A 34 -1.80 2.64 -7.26
CA GLY A 34 -0.92 2.22 -6.18
C GLY A 34 0.34 3.06 -6.02
N GLU A 35 1.04 3.29 -7.13
CA GLU A 35 2.22 4.16 -7.14
C GLU A 35 1.87 5.58 -6.68
N TRP A 36 0.74 6.11 -7.15
CA TRP A 36 0.24 7.41 -6.71
C TRP A 36 -0.12 7.42 -5.22
N VAL A 37 -0.82 6.41 -4.71
CA VAL A 37 -1.16 6.29 -3.28
C VAL A 37 0.09 6.26 -2.42
N LEU A 38 1.08 5.44 -2.76
CA LEU A 38 2.34 5.34 -2.03
C LEU A 38 3.09 6.66 -2.02
N ASP A 39 3.13 7.36 -3.15
CA ASP A 39 3.76 8.69 -3.26
C ASP A 39 3.07 9.71 -2.34
N GLN A 40 1.74 9.83 -2.41
CA GLN A 40 0.99 10.76 -1.56
C GLN A 40 1.11 10.41 -0.08
N ALA A 41 1.09 9.12 0.27
CA ALA A 41 1.24 8.65 1.64
C ALA A 41 2.63 8.99 2.19
N CYS A 42 3.69 8.74 1.42
CA CYS A 42 5.07 9.10 1.82
C CYS A 42 5.24 10.61 1.93
N ARG A 43 4.73 11.38 0.97
CA ARG A 43 4.75 12.85 1.04
C ARG A 43 4.08 13.36 2.30
N GLN A 44 2.85 12.90 2.58
CA GLN A 44 2.11 13.35 3.74
C GLN A 44 2.80 12.97 5.05
N LEU A 45 3.39 11.78 5.11
CA LEU A 45 4.16 11.33 6.27
C LEU A 45 5.38 12.21 6.53
N ARG A 46 6.11 12.60 5.47
CA ARG A 46 7.24 13.54 5.59
C ARG A 46 6.78 14.89 6.12
N GLU A 47 5.68 15.42 5.58
CA GLU A 47 5.09 16.68 6.06
C GLU A 47 4.73 16.62 7.55
N TRP A 48 4.26 15.47 8.06
CA TRP A 48 3.99 15.28 9.48
C TRP A 48 5.27 15.12 10.31
N HIS A 49 6.28 14.41 9.83
CA HIS A 49 7.59 14.37 10.50
C HIS A 49 8.20 15.78 10.59
N ASP A 50 8.08 16.60 9.54
CA ASP A 50 8.56 18.00 9.56
C ASP A 50 7.82 18.88 10.59
N GLN A 51 6.61 18.49 10.98
CA GLN A 51 5.84 19.14 12.04
C GLN A 51 6.18 18.61 13.45
N GLY A 52 7.13 17.68 13.57
CA GLY A 52 7.60 17.11 14.84
C GLY A 52 6.96 15.78 15.21
N PHE A 53 6.16 15.17 14.34
CA PHE A 53 5.57 13.84 14.57
C PHE A 53 6.52 12.70 14.11
N ASP A 54 7.78 12.73 14.56
CA ASP A 54 8.87 11.87 14.04
C ASP A 54 8.64 10.35 14.21
N ASP A 55 7.83 9.95 15.19
CA ASP A 55 7.49 8.54 15.46
C ASP A 55 6.24 8.06 14.72
N LEU A 56 5.57 8.94 13.97
CA LEU A 56 4.36 8.58 13.24
C LEU A 56 4.70 7.57 12.14
N ARG A 57 3.82 6.57 12.01
CA ARG A 57 3.88 5.55 10.94
C ARG A 57 2.67 5.67 10.04
N MET A 58 2.87 5.43 8.75
CA MET A 58 1.85 5.37 7.73
C MET A 58 1.65 3.92 7.30
N ALA A 59 0.43 3.41 7.43
CA ALA A 59 -0.01 2.15 6.84
C ALA A 59 -0.66 2.41 5.47
N VAL A 60 -0.36 1.57 4.48
CA VAL A 60 -0.92 1.63 3.14
C VAL A 60 -1.37 0.24 2.71
N ASN A 61 -2.65 0.13 2.38
CA ASN A 61 -3.24 -1.09 1.82
C ASN A 61 -2.69 -1.39 0.43
N LEU A 62 -2.30 -2.64 0.21
CA LEU A 62 -1.89 -3.16 -1.09
C LEU A 62 -2.86 -4.22 -1.58
N SER A 63 -3.25 -4.09 -2.84
CA SER A 63 -3.99 -5.12 -3.53
C SER A 63 -3.11 -6.36 -3.80
N THR A 64 -3.74 -7.52 -3.92
CA THR A 64 -3.03 -8.78 -4.20
C THR A 64 -2.24 -8.72 -5.50
N VAL A 65 -2.83 -8.14 -6.55
CA VAL A 65 -2.18 -7.98 -7.86
C VAL A 65 -0.92 -7.12 -7.76
N GLN A 66 -0.93 -6.10 -6.89
CA GLN A 66 0.24 -5.25 -6.65
C GLN A 66 1.34 -5.96 -5.87
N LEU A 67 0.98 -6.78 -4.87
CA LEU A 67 1.93 -7.56 -4.10
C LEU A 67 2.77 -8.49 -5.00
N HIS A 68 2.16 -9.05 -6.03
CA HIS A 68 2.82 -9.93 -7.00
C HIS A 68 3.57 -9.16 -8.11
N HIS A 69 3.61 -7.83 -8.07
CA HIS A 69 4.27 -7.03 -9.08
C HIS A 69 5.75 -6.79 -8.77
N ASN A 70 6.64 -7.24 -9.67
CA ASN A 70 8.10 -7.17 -9.51
C ASN A 70 8.65 -5.76 -9.26
N ALA A 71 7.96 -4.69 -9.69
CA ALA A 71 8.43 -3.33 -9.51
C ALA A 71 8.19 -2.77 -8.08
N LEU A 72 7.27 -3.37 -7.31
CA LEU A 72 6.81 -2.83 -6.03
C LEU A 72 7.97 -2.55 -5.04
N PRO A 73 8.92 -3.49 -4.79
CA PRO A 73 10.02 -3.22 -3.86
C PRO A 73 10.88 -2.01 -4.28
N ARG A 74 11.11 -1.85 -5.58
CA ARG A 74 11.88 -0.71 -6.12
C ARG A 74 11.12 0.60 -5.94
N VAL A 75 9.81 0.62 -6.21
CA VAL A 75 8.96 1.80 -6.01
C VAL A 75 9.01 2.25 -4.54
N VAL A 76 8.77 1.33 -3.61
CA VAL A 76 8.77 1.62 -2.16
C VAL A 76 10.13 2.15 -1.71
N SER A 77 11.22 1.47 -2.09
CA SER A 77 12.58 1.91 -1.75
C SER A 77 12.87 3.32 -2.27
N ASN A 78 12.47 3.61 -3.51
CA ASN A 78 12.70 4.92 -4.11
C ASN A 78 11.93 6.03 -3.38
N LEU A 79 10.65 5.79 -3.05
CA LEU A 79 9.81 6.78 -2.38
C LEU A 79 10.32 7.09 -0.97
N LEU A 80 10.69 6.07 -0.20
CA LEU A 80 11.31 6.25 1.12
C LEU A 80 12.58 7.12 1.03
N GLN A 81 13.40 6.92 0.00
CA GLN A 81 14.60 7.72 -0.22
C GLN A 81 14.27 9.16 -0.65
N VAL A 82 13.35 9.35 -1.59
CA VAL A 82 12.94 10.66 -2.11
C VAL A 82 12.41 11.55 -0.99
N TYR A 83 11.55 10.99 -0.13
CA TYR A 83 10.96 11.69 1.00
C TYR A 83 11.81 11.62 2.27
N ARG A 84 12.99 10.98 2.24
CA ARG A 84 13.92 10.83 3.38
C ARG A 84 13.22 10.28 4.62
N LEU A 85 12.38 9.27 4.41
CA LEU A 85 11.64 8.60 5.47
C LEU A 85 12.44 7.43 6.03
N PRO A 86 12.45 7.23 7.36
CA PRO A 86 12.97 6.00 7.92
C PRO A 86 12.08 4.84 7.47
N ALA A 87 12.67 3.75 6.98
CA ALA A 87 11.89 2.68 6.36
C ALA A 87 10.82 2.07 7.28
N ARG A 88 11.10 2.01 8.60
CA ARG A 88 10.16 1.58 9.65
C ARG A 88 8.92 2.46 9.83
N SER A 89 8.84 3.60 9.14
CA SER A 89 7.70 4.52 9.21
C SER A 89 6.64 4.25 8.14
N LEU A 90 6.92 3.37 7.18
CA LEU A 90 5.95 2.88 6.21
C LEU A 90 5.63 1.41 6.51
N GLU A 91 4.35 1.12 6.62
CA GLU A 91 3.79 -0.21 6.78
C GLU A 91 2.90 -0.51 5.57
N LEU A 92 3.09 -1.69 4.99
CA LEU A 92 2.30 -2.17 3.86
C LEU A 92 1.39 -3.29 4.36
N GLU A 93 0.09 -3.07 4.20
CA GLU A 93 -0.95 -4.00 4.62
C GLU A 93 -1.37 -4.86 3.43
N VAL A 94 -1.41 -6.16 3.65
CA VAL A 94 -1.83 -7.15 2.65
C VAL A 94 -2.80 -8.14 3.29
N THR A 95 -3.79 -8.62 2.54
CA THR A 95 -4.73 -9.61 3.06
C THR A 95 -4.11 -11.00 3.11
N GLU A 96 -4.56 -11.83 4.05
CA GLU A 96 -4.16 -13.25 4.12
C GLU A 96 -4.48 -13.98 2.81
N THR A 97 -5.67 -13.76 2.25
CA THR A 97 -6.08 -14.38 0.98
C THR A 97 -5.11 -14.02 -0.15
N GLY A 98 -4.70 -12.74 -0.25
CA GLY A 98 -3.77 -12.30 -1.28
C GLY A 98 -2.38 -12.91 -1.15
N LEU A 99 -1.95 -13.21 0.08
CA LEU A 99 -0.72 -13.94 0.34
C LEU A 99 -0.82 -15.41 -0.06
N MET A 100 -1.99 -16.03 0.12
CA MET A 100 -2.21 -17.44 -0.17
C MET A 100 -2.35 -17.76 -1.66
N GLU A 101 -2.74 -16.79 -2.51
CA GLU A 101 -2.89 -17.01 -3.95
C GLU A 101 -1.59 -17.47 -4.63
N ASP A 102 -0.46 -16.84 -4.30
CA ASP A 102 0.88 -17.29 -4.71
C ASP A 102 1.89 -16.99 -3.61
N ILE A 103 1.95 -17.92 -2.66
CA ILE A 103 2.81 -17.79 -1.47
C ILE A 103 4.30 -17.70 -1.81
N SER A 104 4.73 -18.31 -2.92
CA SER A 104 6.15 -18.35 -3.30
C SER A 104 6.59 -16.98 -3.82
N THR A 105 5.82 -16.40 -4.74
CA THR A 105 6.07 -15.06 -5.26
C THR A 105 5.90 -14.00 -4.17
N ALA A 106 4.82 -14.08 -3.39
CA ALA A 106 4.59 -13.18 -2.27
C ALA A 106 5.77 -13.21 -1.27
N ALA A 107 6.25 -14.39 -0.87
CA ALA A 107 7.37 -14.50 0.06
C ALA A 107 8.65 -13.83 -0.46
N GLN A 108 8.95 -13.95 -1.76
CA GLN A 108 10.12 -13.29 -2.38
C GLN A 108 9.99 -11.75 -2.36
N HIS A 109 8.80 -11.24 -2.68
CA HIS A 109 8.54 -9.80 -2.66
C HIS A 109 8.50 -9.23 -1.24
N LEU A 110 7.86 -9.91 -0.30
CA LEU A 110 7.85 -9.54 1.11
C LEU A 110 9.28 -9.51 1.69
N LEU A 111 10.12 -10.48 1.34
CA LEU A 111 11.52 -10.48 1.75
C LEU A 111 12.26 -9.26 1.18
N SER A 112 11.99 -8.90 -0.08
CA SER A 112 12.59 -7.74 -0.73
C SER A 112 12.11 -6.42 -0.11
N LEU A 113 10.82 -6.32 0.24
CA LEU A 113 10.24 -5.18 0.93
C LEU A 113 10.80 -5.02 2.36
N ARG A 114 10.94 -6.12 3.10
CA ARG A 114 11.63 -6.12 4.40
C ARG A 114 13.10 -5.70 4.29
N ARG A 115 13.81 -6.10 3.23
CA ARG A 115 15.19 -5.63 2.98
C ARG A 115 15.25 -4.14 2.65
N ALA A 116 14.23 -3.60 1.98
CA ALA A 116 14.07 -2.15 1.80
C ALA A 116 13.68 -1.43 3.12
N GLY A 117 13.36 -2.20 4.17
CA GLY A 117 13.11 -1.74 5.52
C GLY A 117 11.65 -1.37 5.81
N ALA A 118 10.74 -1.56 4.86
CA ALA A 118 9.32 -1.37 5.07
C ALA A 118 8.77 -2.45 6.02
N LEU A 119 7.79 -2.07 6.83
CA LEU A 119 7.03 -3.02 7.64
C LEU A 119 5.96 -3.67 6.77
N ILE A 120 5.62 -4.91 7.11
CA ILE A 120 4.56 -5.67 6.46
C ILE A 120 3.61 -6.11 7.55
N ALA A 121 2.35 -5.73 7.40
CA ALA A 121 1.25 -6.20 8.21
C ALA A 121 0.36 -7.12 7.36
N ILE A 122 -0.12 -8.19 7.98
CA ILE A 122 -1.16 -9.04 7.40
C ILE A 122 -2.47 -8.55 8.01
N ASP A 123 -3.39 -8.09 7.18
CA ASP A 123 -4.66 -7.57 7.63
C ASP A 123 -5.74 -8.66 7.56
N ASP A 124 -6.47 -8.81 8.67
CA ASP A 124 -7.64 -9.66 8.82
C ASP A 124 -8.89 -8.79 8.66
N PHE A 125 -9.26 -8.48 7.40
CA PHE A 125 -10.62 -8.01 7.16
C PHE A 125 -11.60 -9.17 7.38
N GLY A 126 -11.97 -9.38 8.65
CA GLY A 126 -12.90 -10.39 9.08
C GLY A 126 -14.29 -10.20 8.47
N THR A 127 -14.63 -11.00 7.46
CA THR A 127 -15.93 -11.69 7.32
C THR A 127 -15.76 -12.90 6.40
N GLY A 128 -15.38 -14.03 6.98
CA GLY A 128 -15.43 -15.36 6.36
C GLY A 128 -15.66 -16.39 7.47
N TYR A 129 -16.94 -16.66 7.76
CA TYR A 129 -17.51 -17.41 8.89
C TYR A 129 -17.82 -16.61 10.17
N SER A 130 -19.00 -15.97 10.16
CA SER A 130 -20.08 -16.21 11.12
C SER A 130 -21.43 -16.11 10.40
#